data_AF-A0A925LMM6-F1
#
_entry.id   AF-A0A925LMM6-F1
#
_cell.length_a   1.000
_cell.length_b   1.000
_cell.length_c   1.000
_cell.angle_alpha   90.00
_cell.angle_beta   90.00
_cell.angle_gamma   90.00
#
_symmetry.space_group_name_H-M   'P 1'
#
loop_
_entity.id
_entity.type
_entity.pdbx_description
1 polymer ?
#
loop_
_entity_poly.entity_id
_entity_poly.type
_entity_poly.pdbx_seq_one_letter_code
_entity_poly.pdbx_strand_id
1 'polypeptide(L)'
;MANVRSRWTNNAVTPGAMLPATEWTDAAVLPIPAGFMMVKNDADNLYIILDMVGDNGNDPGTNDYFWLVIDSDNNGAVTPDRDVLYSPWPGQPNRLGR
;
A
#
# COMPACT_ATOMS: atom_id res chain seq x y z
N MET A 1 -9.59 5.79 -14.97
CA MET A 1 -8.54 5.77 -13.93
C MET A 1 -9.19 6.10 -12.61
N ALA A 2 -8.91 5.32 -11.57
CA ALA A 2 -9.39 5.60 -10.22
C ALA A 2 -8.27 6.33 -9.47
N ASN A 3 -8.62 7.39 -8.73
CA ASN A 3 -7.67 8.21 -7.98
C ASN A 3 -8.17 8.38 -6.55
N VAL A 4 -7.23 8.42 -5.61
CA VAL A 4 -7.51 8.69 -4.20
C VAL A 4 -6.56 9.77 -3.70
N ARG A 5 -7.06 10.68 -2.87
CA ARG A 5 -6.24 11.63 -2.12
C ARG A 5 -6.07 11.08 -0.70
N SER A 6 -4.84 10.97 -0.23
CA SER A 6 -4.56 10.58 1.15
C SER A 6 -5.25 11.53 2.13
N ARG A 7 -5.72 11.01 3.27
CA ARG A 7 -6.21 11.84 4.37
C ARG A 7 -5.13 12.13 5.39
N TRP A 8 -5.18 13.32 5.99
CA TRP A 8 -4.40 13.62 7.18
C TRP A 8 -4.82 12.69 8.31
N THR A 9 -3.86 12.11 9.04
CA THR A 9 -4.16 11.28 10.20
C THR A 9 -3.85 12.00 11.50
N ASN A 10 -4.75 11.84 12.47
CA ASN A 10 -4.51 12.25 13.86
C ASN A 10 -4.13 11.05 14.75
N ASN A 11 -4.13 9.85 14.17
CA ASN A 11 -3.81 8.60 14.83
C ASN A 11 -2.46 8.10 14.34
N ALA A 12 -1.49 8.00 15.24
CA ALA A 12 -0.19 7.42 14.91
C ALA A 12 -0.38 6.00 14.35
N VAL A 13 0.33 5.69 13.27
CA VAL A 13 0.45 4.33 12.75
C VAL A 13 1.69 3.71 13.34
N THR A 14 1.57 2.49 13.87
CA THR A 14 2.75 1.74 14.33
C THR A 14 3.18 0.74 13.25
N PRO A 15 4.30 0.96 12.54
CA PRO A 15 4.77 0.01 11.53
C PRO A 15 5.13 -1.35 12.15
N GLY A 16 4.79 -2.44 11.48
CA GLY A 16 5.21 -3.80 11.86
C GLY A 16 4.32 -4.53 12.86
N ALA A 17 3.22 -3.93 13.31
CA ALA A 17 2.19 -4.61 14.09
C ALA A 17 1.04 -5.12 13.21
N MET A 18 0.20 -6.01 13.76
CA MET A 18 -1.11 -6.33 13.18
C MET A 18 -1.89 -5.02 13.02
N LEU A 19 -2.35 -4.72 11.80
CA LEU A 19 -2.97 -3.45 11.42
C LEU A 19 -4.29 -3.22 12.20
N PRO A 20 -4.32 -2.39 13.26
CA PRO A 20 -5.52 -2.24 14.08
C PRO A 20 -6.52 -1.39 13.32
N ALA A 21 -7.77 -1.85 13.22
CA ALA A 21 -8.82 -1.10 12.51
C ALA A 21 -8.95 0.35 13.02
N THR A 22 -8.77 0.58 14.33
CA THR A 22 -8.82 1.90 14.94
C THR A 22 -7.81 2.89 14.37
N GLU A 23 -6.60 2.43 14.01
CA GLU A 23 -5.58 3.29 13.43
C GLU A 23 -5.96 3.77 12.02
N TRP A 24 -6.83 3.04 11.30
CA TRP A 24 -7.12 3.29 9.89
C TRP A 24 -8.53 3.82 9.62
N THR A 25 -9.31 4.08 10.68
CA THR A 25 -10.69 4.61 10.60
C THR A 25 -10.81 5.94 9.85
N ASP A 26 -9.75 6.75 9.84
CA ASP A 26 -9.70 8.07 9.21
C ASP A 26 -9.09 8.06 7.80
N ALA A 27 -8.61 6.91 7.32
CA ALA A 27 -7.94 6.81 6.03
C ALA A 27 -8.89 7.06 4.84
N ALA A 28 -8.32 7.54 3.73
CA ALA A 28 -9.04 7.50 2.45
C ALA A 28 -9.05 6.06 1.94
N VAL A 29 -10.14 5.65 1.31
CA VAL A 29 -10.29 4.29 0.75
C VAL A 29 -10.46 4.37 -0.75
N LEU A 30 -9.69 3.57 -1.47
CA LEU A 30 -9.83 3.33 -2.90
C LEU A 30 -10.26 1.87 -3.11
N PRO A 31 -11.50 1.62 -3.57
CA PRO A 31 -11.89 0.29 -4.01
C PRO A 31 -11.04 -0.15 -5.20
N ILE A 32 -10.55 -1.38 -5.16
CA ILE A 32 -9.85 -2.04 -6.28
C ILE A 32 -10.53 -3.38 -6.56
N PRO A 33 -10.33 -4.02 -7.72
CA PRO A 33 -10.87 -5.34 -7.97
C PRO A 33 -10.48 -6.31 -6.86
N ALA A 34 -11.47 -6.99 -6.26
CA ALA A 34 -11.27 -7.98 -5.19
C ALA A 34 -10.56 -7.47 -3.93
N GLY A 35 -10.56 -6.15 -3.68
CA GLY A 35 -9.83 -5.58 -2.55
C GLY A 35 -10.08 -4.09 -2.33
N PHE A 36 -9.23 -3.50 -1.50
CA PHE A 36 -9.19 -2.06 -1.29
C PHE A 36 -7.78 -1.60 -0.95
N MET A 37 -7.53 -0.31 -1.20
CA MET A 37 -6.33 0.38 -0.73
C MET A 37 -6.75 1.48 0.25
N MET A 38 -6.07 1.57 1.39
CA MET A 38 -6.28 2.65 2.37
C MET A 38 -5.05 3.56 2.40
N VAL A 39 -5.26 4.88 2.41
CA VAL A 39 -4.17 5.85 2.32
C VAL A 39 -4.34 7.01 3.29
N LYS A 40 -3.31 7.32 4.07
CA LYS A 40 -3.26 8.48 4.97
C LYS A 40 -1.82 9.00 5.15
N ASN A 41 -1.65 10.19 5.73
CA ASN A 41 -0.34 10.81 5.94
C ASN A 41 -0.29 11.66 7.23
N ASP A 42 0.91 11.94 7.73
CA ASP A 42 1.17 12.79 8.91
C ASP A 42 2.24 13.88 8.66
N ALA A 43 2.30 14.40 7.44
CA ALA A 43 3.36 15.28 6.87
C ALA A 43 4.72 14.62 6.65
N ASP A 44 5.18 13.76 7.55
CA ASP A 44 6.49 13.11 7.43
C ASP A 44 6.41 11.77 6.69
N ASN A 45 5.28 11.06 6.80
CA ASN A 45 5.09 9.74 6.24
C ASN A 45 3.82 9.64 5.39
N LEU A 46 3.90 8.80 4.36
CA LEU A 46 2.74 8.30 3.64
C LEU A 46 2.49 6.84 4.07
N TYR A 47 1.29 6.57 4.55
CA TYR A 47 0.86 5.25 5.01
C TYR A 47 -0.11 4.64 4.01
N ILE A 48 0.16 3.41 3.59
CA ILE A 48 -0.61 2.68 2.58
C ILE A 48 -0.90 1.27 3.10
N ILE A 49 -2.16 0.84 3.04
CA ILE A 49 -2.55 -0.57 3.10
C ILE A 49 -3.04 -0.98 1.72
N LEU A 50 -2.62 -2.16 1.28
CA LEU A 50 -3.22 -2.89 0.17
C LEU A 50 -3.77 -4.20 0.73
N ASP A 51 -5.08 -4.42 0.61
CA ASP A 51 -5.75 -5.62 1.13
C ASP A 51 -6.63 -6.27 0.06
N MET A 52 -6.36 -7.55 -0.23
CA MET A 52 -7.00 -8.34 -1.28
C MET A 52 -7.99 -9.34 -0.66
N VAL A 53 -9.12 -8.83 -0.16
CA VAL A 53 -10.12 -9.63 0.57
C VAL A 53 -10.90 -10.65 -0.26
N GLY A 54 -10.79 -10.58 -1.59
CA GLY A 54 -11.46 -11.54 -2.48
C GLY A 54 -10.70 -12.86 -2.65
N ASP A 55 -9.44 -12.92 -2.22
CA ASP A 55 -8.71 -14.17 -2.16
C ASP A 55 -9.15 -14.97 -0.93
N ASN A 56 -9.82 -16.10 -1.20
CA ASN A 56 -10.33 -17.01 -0.19
C ASN A 56 -9.55 -18.33 -0.15
N GLY A 57 -8.48 -18.45 -0.94
CA GLY A 57 -7.59 -19.59 -0.90
C GLY A 57 -6.81 -19.59 0.41
N ASN A 58 -6.75 -20.74 1.10
CA ASN A 58 -5.82 -20.91 2.22
C ASN A 58 -4.46 -21.36 1.69
N ASP A 59 -3.89 -20.55 0.81
CA ASP A 59 -2.54 -20.75 0.31
C ASP A 59 -1.66 -19.57 0.74
N PRO A 60 -0.34 -19.79 0.94
CA PRO A 60 0.55 -18.74 1.40
C PRO A 60 0.83 -17.67 0.32
N GLY A 61 0.14 -17.68 -0.83
CA GLY A 61 0.22 -16.62 -1.84
C GLY A 61 1.63 -16.35 -2.39
N THR A 62 2.50 -17.37 -2.47
CA THR A 62 3.92 -17.14 -2.83
C THR A 62 4.14 -16.66 -4.27
N ASN A 63 3.10 -16.69 -5.11
CA ASN A 63 3.11 -16.22 -6.50
C ASN A 63 2.29 -14.93 -6.71
N ASP A 64 1.66 -14.40 -5.67
CA ASP A 64 0.96 -13.12 -5.77
C ASP A 64 1.97 -11.98 -5.71
N TYR A 65 1.73 -10.97 -6.54
CA TYR A 65 2.62 -9.83 -6.66
C TYR A 65 1.84 -8.54 -6.88
N PHE A 66 2.47 -7.44 -6.48
CA PHE A 66 2.04 -6.10 -6.82
C PHE A 66 3.26 -5.24 -7.08
N TRP A 67 3.06 -4.16 -7.84
CA TRP A 67 4.04 -3.09 -7.99
C TRP A 67 3.44 -1.80 -7.45
N LEU A 68 4.06 -1.23 -6.44
CA LEU A 68 3.76 0.10 -5.92
C LEU A 68 4.90 1.03 -6.33
N VAL A 69 4.62 2.00 -7.20
CA VAL A 69 5.61 2.98 -7.66
C VAL A 69 5.30 4.34 -7.03
N ILE A 70 6.30 4.93 -6.41
CA ILE A 70 6.28 6.32 -5.95
C ILE A 70 6.99 7.18 -6.99
N ASP A 71 6.20 7.89 -7.79
CA ASP A 71 6.67 8.96 -8.68
C ASP A 71 7.28 10.08 -7.82
N SER A 72 8.60 10.12 -7.77
CA SER A 72 9.34 10.95 -6.82
C SER A 72 9.66 12.34 -7.36
N ASP A 73 9.47 12.57 -8.66
CA ASP A 73 9.62 13.88 -9.28
C ASP A 73 8.33 14.45 -9.87
N ASN A 74 7.22 13.73 -9.69
CA ASN A 74 5.86 14.15 -10.02
C ASN A 74 5.71 14.48 -11.51
N ASN A 75 6.34 13.67 -12.37
CA ASN A 75 6.30 13.85 -13.82
C ASN A 75 5.21 13.01 -14.50
N GLY A 76 4.53 12.12 -13.75
CA GLY A 76 3.46 11.26 -14.23
C GLY A 76 3.93 10.03 -15.02
N ALA A 77 5.23 9.72 -15.00
CA ALA A 77 5.84 8.60 -15.69
C ALA A 77 6.72 7.77 -14.74
N VAL A 78 6.73 6.45 -14.92
CA VAL A 78 7.63 5.55 -14.18
C VAL A 78 9.05 5.75 -14.71
N THR A 79 9.88 6.42 -13.92
CA THR A 79 11.23 6.85 -14.31
C THR A 79 12.31 5.95 -13.69
N PRO A 80 13.11 5.23 -14.52
CA PRO A 80 14.20 4.39 -14.02
C PRO A 80 15.22 5.18 -13.19
N ASP A 81 15.76 4.55 -12.15
CA ASP A 81 16.76 5.13 -11.23
C ASP A 81 16.34 6.44 -10.54
N ARG A 82 15.04 6.77 -10.58
CA ARG A 82 14.46 8.00 -10.01
C ARG A 82 13.28 7.69 -9.10
N ASP A 83 12.34 6.90 -9.59
CA ASP A 83 11.17 6.51 -8.81
C ASP A 83 11.48 5.34 -7.90
N VAL A 84 10.67 5.21 -6.85
CA VAL A 84 10.82 4.12 -5.88
C VAL A 84 9.77 3.05 -6.14
N LEU A 85 10.22 1.83 -6.42
CA LEU A 85 9.37 0.65 -6.55
C LEU A 85 9.33 -0.12 -5.22
N TYR A 86 8.15 -0.59 -4.84
CA TYR A 86 7.96 -1.60 -3.81
C TYR A 86 7.20 -2.79 -4.38
N SER A 87 7.63 -3.99 -4.02
CA SER A 87 7.02 -5.27 -4.40
C SER A 87 7.37 -6.34 -3.37
N PRO A 88 6.57 -7.39 -3.18
CA PRO A 88 7.00 -8.57 -2.44
C PRO A 88 8.30 -9.15 -3.02
N TRP A 89 9.21 -9.62 -2.15
CA TRP A 89 10.38 -10.40 -2.58
C TRP A 89 9.91 -11.75 -3.14
N PRO A 90 10.50 -12.24 -4.25
CA PRO A 90 10.11 -13.51 -4.84
C PRO A 90 10.12 -14.66 -3.82
N GLY A 91 8.99 -15.36 -3.68
CA GLY A 91 8.82 -16.46 -2.72
C GLY A 91 8.76 -16.05 -1.24
N GLN A 92 8.69 -14.74 -0.93
CA GLN A 92 8.63 -14.20 0.43
C GLN A 92 7.49 -13.16 0.53
N PRO A 93 6.21 -13.60 0.56
CA PRO A 93 5.04 -12.73 0.47
C PRO A 93 4.96 -11.66 1.59
N ASN A 94 5.54 -11.94 2.76
CA ASN A 94 5.56 -11.03 3.91
C ASN A 94 6.80 -10.12 3.97
N ARG A 95 7.60 -10.05 2.90
CA ARG A 95 8.80 -9.21 2.84
C ARG A 95 8.73 -8.29 1.63
N LEU A 96 8.77 -6.98 1.87
CA LEU A 96 8.86 -5.99 0.80
C LEU A 96 10.31 -5.77 0.35
N GLY A 97 10.50 -5.74 -0.97
CA GLY A 97 11.70 -5.27 -1.65
C GLY A 97 11.54 -3.84 -2.13
N ARG A 98 12.68 -3.18 -2.32
CA ARG A 98 12.81 -1.86 -2.91
C ARG A 98 13.77 -1.95 -4.10
#